data_AF-A0A958SVZ8-F1
#
_entry.id   AF-A0A958SVZ8-F1
#
_cell.length_a   1.000
_cell.length_b   1.000
_cell.length_c   1.000
_cell.angle_alpha   90.00
_cell.angle_beta   90.00
_cell.angle_gamma   90.00
#
_symmetry.space_group_name_H-M   'P 1'
#
loop_
_entity.id
_entity.type
_entity.pdbx_description
1 polymer ?
#
loop_
_entity_poly.entity_id
_entity_poly.type
_entity_poly.pdbx_seq_one_letter_code
_entity_poly.pdbx_strand_id
1 'polypeptide(L)'
;YRFRTSGKVSNFTSVNTIGSPTGLPLKFSGNATVVDNSPENWFKTNIDAFPGNSGGPVFDQNGFLEGILVRGAIEYDYSRGEYTGDYIYDSSCDCIKTVAFENTLFNAGCQIHKITDIPYNLKILA
;
A
#
# COMPACT_ATOMS: atom_id res chain seq x y z
N TYR A 1 2.61 15.52 -13.24
CA TYR A 1 2.56 14.91 -11.88
C TYR A 1 3.93 14.99 -11.24
N ARG A 2 4.03 15.15 -9.91
CA ARG A 2 5.33 15.26 -9.21
C ARG A 2 5.73 13.88 -8.70
N PHE A 3 6.87 13.37 -9.11
CA PHE A 3 7.39 12.08 -8.65
C PHE A 3 8.60 12.33 -7.77
N ARG A 4 8.70 11.62 -6.64
CA ARG A 4 9.96 11.60 -5.90
C ARG A 4 10.89 10.60 -6.55
N THR A 5 11.81 11.08 -7.39
CA THR A 5 12.85 10.24 -8.04
C THR A 5 14.19 10.28 -7.31
N SER A 6 14.32 11.12 -6.29
CA SER A 6 15.57 11.27 -5.53
C SER A 6 15.30 11.50 -4.05
N GLY A 7 16.26 11.14 -3.21
CA GLY A 7 16.11 11.18 -1.77
C GLY A 7 15.17 10.09 -1.26
N LYS A 8 14.62 10.29 -0.06
CA LYS A 8 13.75 9.33 0.63
C LYS A 8 12.60 10.09 1.29
N VAL A 9 11.41 9.52 1.26
CA VAL A 9 10.29 9.99 2.09
C VAL A 9 10.65 9.85 3.58
N SER A 10 10.31 10.81 4.43
CA SER A 10 10.63 10.67 5.86
C SER A 10 9.70 9.67 6.55
N ASN A 11 10.17 9.02 7.61
CA ASN A 11 9.26 8.32 8.52
C ASN A 11 8.21 9.31 9.06
N PHE A 12 7.02 8.80 9.35
CA PHE A 12 5.84 9.55 9.80
C PHE A 12 5.25 10.53 8.77
N THR A 13 5.79 10.61 7.55
CA THR A 13 5.15 11.36 6.46
C THR A 13 3.76 10.80 6.20
N SER A 14 2.77 11.68 6.13
CA SER A 14 1.40 11.31 5.78
C SER A 14 1.32 10.85 4.33
N VAL A 15 0.68 9.71 4.11
CA VAL A 15 0.52 9.12 2.78
C VAL A 15 -0.92 8.69 2.56
N ASN A 16 -1.31 8.63 1.29
CA ASN A 16 -2.63 8.15 0.88
C ASN A 16 -2.55 7.37 -0.45
N THR A 17 -3.58 6.58 -0.70
CA THR A 17 -3.76 5.87 -1.97
C THR A 17 -5.23 5.89 -2.40
N ILE A 18 -5.46 5.68 -3.68
CA ILE A 18 -6.80 5.53 -4.25
C ILE A 18 -6.79 4.41 -5.28
N GLY A 19 -7.79 3.52 -5.23
CA GLY A 19 -7.83 2.34 -6.10
C GLY A 19 -9.17 1.61 -6.08
N SER A 20 -9.36 0.69 -7.03
CA SER A 20 -10.55 -0.18 -7.15
C SER A 20 -10.13 -1.64 -6.89
N PRO A 21 -10.00 -2.04 -5.62
CA PRO A 21 -9.49 -3.35 -5.27
C PRO A 21 -10.38 -4.47 -5.81
N THR A 22 -9.84 -5.31 -6.69
CA THR A 22 -10.57 -6.43 -7.33
C THR A 22 -11.91 -6.05 -7.98
N GLY A 23 -12.05 -4.81 -8.46
CA GLY A 23 -13.30 -4.31 -9.07
C GLY A 23 -14.35 -3.82 -8.08
N LEU A 24 -14.02 -3.75 -6.78
CA LEU A 24 -14.84 -3.03 -5.80
C LEU A 24 -14.88 -1.53 -6.13
N PRO A 25 -15.90 -0.78 -5.64
CA PRO A 25 -15.95 0.66 -5.78
C PRO A 25 -14.63 1.35 -5.40
N LEU A 26 -14.36 2.48 -6.05
CA LEU A 26 -13.15 3.27 -5.80
C LEU A 26 -13.04 3.63 -4.31
N LYS A 27 -11.99 3.17 -3.66
CA LYS A 27 -11.66 3.44 -2.26
C LYS A 27 -10.55 4.46 -2.19
N PHE A 28 -10.76 5.52 -1.42
CA PHE A 28 -9.69 6.40 -0.97
C PHE A 28 -9.25 5.96 0.42
N SER A 29 -7.95 5.71 0.61
CA SER A 29 -7.34 5.34 1.88
C SER A 29 -6.36 6.43 2.30
N GLY A 30 -6.75 7.19 3.32
CA GLY A 30 -5.99 8.30 3.90
C GLY A 30 -5.59 8.04 5.35
N ASN A 31 -5.12 9.08 6.06
CA ASN A 31 -4.67 9.01 7.45
C ASN A 31 -3.58 7.96 7.74
N ALA A 32 -2.85 7.55 6.70
CA ALA A 32 -1.73 6.64 6.83
C ALA A 32 -0.41 7.42 6.92
N THR A 33 0.62 6.75 7.43
CA THR A 33 1.97 7.27 7.55
C THR A 33 3.01 6.25 7.10
N VAL A 34 4.19 6.75 6.74
CA VAL A 34 5.39 5.93 6.56
C VAL A 34 5.87 5.42 7.92
N VAL A 35 5.93 4.10 8.08
CA VAL A 35 6.30 3.43 9.33
C VAL A 35 7.78 3.08 9.34
N ASP A 36 8.33 2.67 8.19
CA ASP A 36 9.75 2.35 8.02
C ASP A 36 10.21 2.64 6.60
N ASN A 37 11.26 3.45 6.46
CA ASN A 37 11.92 3.72 5.18
C ASN A 37 13.43 3.40 5.20
N SER A 38 13.85 2.51 6.10
CA SER A 38 15.21 1.95 6.09
C SER A 38 15.53 1.11 4.84
N PRO A 39 14.60 0.34 4.23
CA PRO A 39 14.92 -0.47 3.06
C PRO A 39 15.31 0.39 1.86
N GLU A 40 16.12 -0.16 0.95
CA GLU A 40 16.64 0.58 -0.19
C GLU A 40 15.54 0.89 -1.22
N ASN A 41 14.83 -0.14 -1.69
CA ASN A 41 13.93 -0.06 -2.85
C ASN A 41 12.44 0.12 -2.49
N TRP A 42 12.10 0.06 -1.21
CA TRP A 42 10.71 0.14 -0.76
C TRP A 42 10.60 0.80 0.61
N PHE A 43 9.38 1.18 1.00
CA PHE A 43 9.06 1.63 2.35
C PHE A 43 7.75 1.05 2.83
N LYS A 44 7.62 0.94 4.15
CA LYS A 44 6.45 0.39 4.85
C LYS A 44 5.52 1.50 5.26
N THR A 45 4.21 1.25 5.17
CA THR A 45 3.14 2.15 5.62
C THR A 45 2.06 1.38 6.37
N ASN A 46 1.21 2.11 7.07
CA ASN A 46 -0.06 1.62 7.63
C ASN A 46 -1.27 1.98 6.77
N ILE A 47 -1.08 2.12 5.46
CA ILE A 47 -2.20 2.26 4.52
C ILE A 47 -3.13 1.05 4.66
N ASP A 48 -4.43 1.31 4.71
CA ASP A 48 -5.48 0.30 4.61
C ASP A 48 -5.77 0.01 3.14
N ALA A 49 -5.19 -1.08 2.61
CA ALA A 49 -5.27 -1.46 1.21
C ALA A 49 -5.64 -2.94 1.05
N PHE A 50 -6.76 -3.14 0.39
CA PHE A 50 -7.25 -4.45 -0.01
C PHE A 50 -6.44 -5.12 -1.14
N PRO A 51 -6.52 -6.46 -1.26
CA PRO A 51 -6.11 -7.18 -2.46
C PRO A 51 -6.60 -6.49 -3.73
N GLY A 52 -5.73 -6.40 -4.75
CA GLY A 52 -6.04 -5.68 -5.99
C GLY A 52 -5.73 -4.18 -5.98
N ASN A 53 -5.28 -3.59 -4.88
CA ASN A 53 -4.67 -2.24 -4.90
C ASN A 53 -3.22 -2.24 -5.43
N SER A 54 -2.61 -3.40 -5.64
CA SER A 54 -1.27 -3.51 -6.22
C SER A 54 -1.19 -2.78 -7.57
N GLY A 55 -0.13 -2.00 -7.77
CA GLY A 55 0.02 -1.09 -8.91
C GLY A 55 -0.55 0.31 -8.66
N GLY A 56 -1.31 0.50 -7.58
CA GLY A 56 -1.90 1.77 -7.20
C GLY A 56 -0.86 2.82 -6.78
N PRO A 57 -1.13 4.12 -7.03
CA PRO A 57 -0.24 5.20 -6.63
C PRO A 57 -0.30 5.46 -5.13
N VAL A 58 0.84 5.80 -4.52
CA VAL A 58 0.90 6.32 -3.15
C VAL A 58 1.43 7.75 -3.16
N PHE A 59 0.64 8.67 -2.62
CA PHE A 59 0.94 10.10 -2.60
C PHE A 59 1.28 10.59 -1.19
N ASP A 60 2.18 11.58 -1.08
CA ASP A 60 2.32 12.39 0.13
C ASP A 60 1.22 13.47 0.23
N GLN A 61 1.20 14.21 1.34
CA GLN A 61 0.25 15.32 1.54
C GLN A 61 0.42 16.50 0.57
N ASN A 62 1.53 16.59 -0.16
CA ASN A 62 1.83 17.65 -1.13
C ASN A 62 1.51 17.21 -2.58
N GLY A 63 1.00 16.00 -2.77
CA GLY A 63 0.69 15.43 -4.08
C GLY A 63 1.91 14.90 -4.83
N PHE A 64 3.04 14.64 -4.16
CA PHE A 64 4.13 13.87 -4.74
C PHE A 64 3.76 12.40 -4.76
N LEU A 65 3.97 11.74 -5.90
CA LEU A 65 3.95 10.29 -5.99
C LEU A 65 5.23 9.75 -5.36
N GLU A 66 5.08 9.12 -4.21
CA GLU A 66 6.16 8.54 -3.40
C GLU A 66 6.48 7.11 -3.82
N GLY A 67 5.52 6.42 -4.46
CA GLY A 67 5.78 5.13 -5.05
C GLY A 67 4.54 4.38 -5.51
N ILE A 68 4.73 3.08 -5.74
CA ILE A 68 3.72 2.15 -6.22
C ILE A 68 3.45 1.14 -5.11
N LEU A 69 2.18 0.99 -4.71
CA LEU A 69 1.77 -0.05 -3.75
C LEU A 69 1.96 -1.42 -4.39
N VAL A 70 2.72 -2.32 -3.77
CA VAL A 70 3.00 -3.65 -4.34
C VAL A 70 2.55 -4.81 -3.46
N ARG A 71 2.46 -4.60 -2.15
CA ARG A 71 2.10 -5.64 -1.17
C ARG A 71 1.28 -5.03 -0.04
N GLY A 72 0.31 -5.79 0.46
CA GLY A 72 -0.45 -5.48 1.66
C GLY A 72 0.05 -6.26 2.88
N ALA A 73 -0.51 -5.95 4.05
CA ALA A 73 -0.29 -6.75 5.24
C ALA A 73 -0.93 -8.14 5.07
N ILE A 74 -0.28 -9.16 5.62
CA ILE A 74 -0.80 -10.53 5.70
C ILE A 74 -0.63 -11.08 7.11
N GLU A 75 -1.59 -11.87 7.56
CA GLU A 75 -1.48 -12.72 8.75
C GLU A 75 -1.39 -14.18 8.33
N TYR A 76 -0.75 -15.04 9.13
CA TYR A 76 -0.80 -16.48 8.89
C TYR A 76 -1.98 -17.09 9.65
N ASP A 77 -2.98 -17.60 8.93
CA ASP A 77 -4.11 -18.32 9.52
C ASP A 77 -3.67 -19.77 9.78
N TYR A 78 -3.35 -20.07 11.04
CA TYR A 78 -2.95 -21.42 11.49
C TYR A 78 -4.03 -22.48 11.29
N SER A 79 -5.31 -22.10 11.23
CA SER A 79 -6.41 -23.06 11.02
C SER A 79 -6.51 -23.50 9.56
N ARG A 80 -6.17 -22.61 8.62
CA ARG A 80 -6.19 -22.86 7.19
C ARG A 80 -4.82 -23.24 6.60
N GLY A 81 -3.74 -22.95 7.31
CA GLY A 81 -2.38 -23.17 6.81
C GLY A 81 -1.98 -22.20 5.70
N GLU A 82 -2.59 -21.02 5.66
CA GLU A 82 -2.44 -20.05 4.56
C GLU A 82 -2.28 -18.62 5.10
N TYR A 83 -1.66 -17.74 4.31
CA TYR A 83 -1.64 -16.31 4.61
C TYR A 83 -2.95 -15.66 4.20
N THR A 84 -3.58 -14.93 5.12
CA THR A 84 -4.81 -14.18 4.89
C THR A 84 -4.49 -12.69 4.70
N GLY A 85 -5.14 -12.07 3.70
CA GLY A 85 -5.10 -10.61 3.50
C GLY A 85 -6.22 -9.89 4.28
N ASP A 86 -6.40 -8.59 4.01
CA ASP A 86 -7.40 -7.72 4.66
C ASP A 86 -8.86 -8.23 4.64
N TYR A 87 -9.21 -9.17 3.76
CA TYR A 87 -10.47 -9.90 3.86
C TYR A 87 -10.36 -11.32 3.34
N ILE A 88 -11.28 -12.17 3.80
CA ILE A 88 -11.44 -13.56 3.39
C ILE A 88 -12.90 -13.84 3.03
N TYR A 89 -13.13 -14.72 2.06
CA TYR A 89 -14.45 -15.30 1.84
C TYR A 89 -14.66 -16.45 2.82
N ASP A 90 -15.74 -16.41 3.57
CA ASP A 90 -16.15 -17.45 4.50
C ASP A 90 -17.39 -18.17 3.96
N SER A 91 -17.16 -19.40 3.48
CA SER A 91 -18.18 -20.26 2.90
C SER A 91 -19.22 -20.75 3.91
N SER A 92 -18.95 -20.68 5.23
CA SER A 92 -19.92 -21.10 6.25
C SER A 92 -21.09 -20.11 6.39
N CYS A 93 -20.85 -18.83 6.11
CA CYS A 93 -21.84 -17.75 6.17
C CYS A 93 -22.18 -17.17 4.79
N ASP A 94 -21.52 -17.63 3.72
CA ASP A 94 -21.55 -17.02 2.39
C ASP A 94 -21.26 -15.50 2.44
N CYS A 95 -20.21 -15.13 3.19
CA CYS A 95 -19.94 -13.73 3.50
C CYS A 95 -18.44 -13.37 3.44
N ILE A 96 -18.13 -12.10 3.18
CA ILE A 96 -16.76 -11.58 3.24
C ILE A 96 -16.49 -11.08 4.66
N LYS A 97 -15.43 -11.58 5.29
CA LYS A 97 -14.96 -11.13 6.61
C LYS A 97 -13.70 -10.30 6.44
N THR A 98 -13.64 -9.14 7.08
CA THR A 98 -12.42 -8.31 7.14
C THR A 98 -11.47 -8.86 8.20
N VAL A 99 -10.19 -8.93 7.86
CA VAL A 99 -9.09 -9.13 8.80
C VAL A 99 -8.54 -7.75 9.12
N ALA A 100 -8.65 -7.34 10.39
CA ALA A 100 -8.16 -6.05 10.85
C ALA A 100 -6.84 -6.24 11.60
N PHE A 101 -5.88 -5.37 11.31
CA PHE A 101 -4.61 -5.33 12.02
C PHE A 101 -4.62 -4.15 13.01
N GLU A 102 -4.46 -4.42 14.29
CA GLU A 102 -4.41 -3.39 15.34
C GLU A 102 -3.19 -2.46 15.20
N ASN A 103 -2.07 -2.96 14.66
CA ASN A 103 -0.88 -2.15 14.41
C ASN A 103 -0.01 -2.71 13.28
N THR A 104 0.90 -1.87 12.78
CA THR A 104 1.90 -2.23 11.76
C THR A 104 3.28 -2.53 12.32
N LEU A 105 3.44 -2.69 13.63
CA LEU A 105 4.74 -2.97 14.22
C LEU A 105 5.17 -4.42 13.95
N PHE A 106 4.23 -5.35 14.04
CA PHE A 106 4.51 -6.79 13.97
C PHE A 106 3.98 -7.49 12.71
N ASN A 107 3.44 -6.75 11.74
CA ASN A 107 3.03 -7.29 10.45
C ASN A 107 3.88 -6.73 9.30
N ALA A 108 3.69 -7.23 8.07
CA ALA A 108 4.42 -6.75 6.90
C ALA A 108 4.07 -5.30 6.51
N GLY A 109 2.90 -4.80 6.94
CA GLY A 109 2.31 -3.53 6.51
C GLY A 109 2.10 -3.46 5.00
N CYS A 110 1.67 -2.29 4.51
CA CYS A 110 1.66 -2.02 3.08
C CYS A 110 3.07 -1.60 2.63
N GLN A 111 3.59 -2.27 1.60
CA GLN A 111 4.92 -1.99 1.05
C GLN A 111 4.78 -1.25 -0.27
N ILE A 112 5.50 -0.13 -0.35
CA ILE A 112 5.51 0.76 -1.50
C ILE A 112 6.88 0.67 -2.15
N HIS A 113 6.94 0.29 -3.42
CA HIS A 113 8.15 0.39 -4.21
C HIS A 113 8.44 1.85 -4.56
N LYS A 114 9.67 2.28 -4.31
CA LYS A 114 10.14 3.62 -4.62
C LYS A 114 10.32 3.77 -6.12
N ILE A 115 10.00 4.96 -6.62
CA ILE A 115 10.30 5.34 -8.00
C ILE A 115 11.65 6.03 -7.98
N THR A 116 12.70 5.40 -8.49
CA THR A 116 14.06 5.96 -8.45
C THR A 116 14.45 6.64 -9.75
N ASP A 117 13.76 6.34 -10.85
CA ASP A 117 13.91 7.05 -12.12
C ASP A 117 12.62 6.95 -12.94
N ILE A 118 12.50 7.87 -13.90
CA ILE A 118 11.44 7.87 -14.91
C ILE A 118 12.11 8.02 -16.28
N PRO A 119 11.75 7.18 -17.26
CA PRO A 119 12.26 7.28 -18.62
C PRO A 119 12.16 8.71 -19.16
N TYR A 120 13.25 9.20 -19.76
CA TYR A 120 13.36 10.59 -20.22
C TYR A 120 12.22 11.01 -21.15
N ASN A 121 11.79 10.12 -22.05
CA ASN A 121 10.68 10.37 -22.97
C ASN A 121 9.34 10.65 -22.28
N LEU A 122 9.13 10.17 -21.05
CA LEU A 122 7.92 10.45 -20.26
C LEU A 122 8.03 11.77 -19.48
N LYS A 123 9.25 12.28 -19.23
CA LYS A 123 9.48 13.56 -18.53
C LYS A 123 9.13 14.77 -19.41
N ILE A 124 9.21 14.64 -20.74
CA ILE A 124 9.00 15.75 -21.71
C ILE A 124 7.52 15.98 -22.04
N LEU A 125 6.65 15.02 -21.67
CA LEU A 125 5.20 15.06 -21.92
C LEU A 125 4.39 15.55 -20.71
N ALA A 126 5.05 15.85 -19.58
CA ALA A 126 4.44 16.04 -18.27
C ALA A 126 4.49 17.49 -17.75
#